data_AF-A0A4P6KT78-F1
#
_entry.id   AF-A0A4P6KT78-F1
#
_cell.length_a   1.000
_cell.length_b   1.000
_cell.length_c   1.000
_cell.angle_alpha   90.00
_cell.angle_beta   90.00
_cell.angle_gamma   90.00
#
_symmetry.space_group_name_H-M   'P 1'
#
loop_
_entity.id
_entity.type
_entity.pdbx_description
1 polymer ?
#
loop_
_entity_poly.entity_id
_entity_poly.type
_entity_poly.pdbx_seq_one_letter_code
_entity_poly.pdbx_strand_id
1 'polypeptide(L)'
;MKRIIVGAALATGLAGLCGAAWAQSTPAAVAQHQQRELARGEPARWMKGDGTMQAQVATKRKEIAAALNEALNDCKQAGGERQACVREARETYRRDMANVKELVAQSNTMGGVYDTAGPSE
;
A
#
# COMPACT_ATOMS: atom_id res chain seq x y z
N MET A 1 -36.53 -20.15 -40.57
CA MET A 1 -36.90 -18.89 -39.88
C MET A 1 -38.17 -19.09 -39.05
N LYS A 2 -38.04 -19.27 -37.74
CA LYS A 2 -38.97 -18.71 -36.73
C LYS A 2 -38.38 -18.99 -35.35
N ARG A 3 -38.02 -17.93 -34.63
CA ARG A 3 -37.57 -17.96 -33.24
C ARG A 3 -38.83 -18.01 -32.38
N ILE A 4 -38.94 -18.98 -31.49
CA ILE A 4 -39.92 -18.94 -30.39
C ILE A 4 -39.11 -18.85 -29.10
N ILE A 5 -39.18 -17.65 -28.53
CA ILE A 5 -38.63 -17.26 -27.25
C ILE A 5 -39.64 -17.70 -26.19
N VAL A 6 -39.31 -18.70 -25.38
CA VAL A 6 -39.90 -18.91 -24.05
C VAL A 6 -38.81 -19.50 -23.17
N GLY A 7 -38.08 -18.64 -22.46
CA GLY A 7 -37.12 -19.00 -21.42
C GLY A 7 -37.58 -18.35 -20.13
N ALA A 8 -37.99 -19.18 -19.18
CA ALA A 8 -38.69 -18.83 -17.95
C ALA A 8 -37.93 -17.85 -17.05
N ALA A 9 -38.74 -17.11 -16.29
CA ALA A 9 -38.36 -16.27 -15.17
C ALA A 9 -37.41 -16.98 -14.19
N LEU A 10 -36.23 -16.38 -14.00
CA LEU A 10 -35.44 -16.42 -12.76
C LEU A 10 -34.96 -15.00 -12.49
N ALA A 11 -35.92 -14.13 -12.15
CA ALA A 11 -35.66 -12.86 -11.51
C ALA A 11 -35.61 -13.09 -10.00
N THR A 12 -34.43 -13.38 -9.46
CA THR A 12 -34.10 -13.09 -8.05
C THR A 12 -32.60 -13.08 -7.84
N GLY A 13 -32.06 -11.88 -7.59
CA GLY A 13 -30.90 -11.71 -6.73
C GLY A 13 -29.53 -11.73 -7.39
N LEU A 14 -29.17 -10.69 -8.13
CA LEU A 14 -27.78 -10.18 -8.20
C LEU A 14 -27.71 -8.68 -8.53
N ALA A 15 -28.83 -7.94 -8.39
CA ALA A 15 -28.85 -6.49 -8.32
C ALA A 15 -28.83 -6.08 -6.84
N GLY A 16 -27.65 -6.09 -6.21
CA GLY A 16 -27.58 -5.79 -4.77
C GLY A 16 -26.20 -5.71 -4.11
N LEU A 17 -25.09 -5.76 -4.85
CA LEU A 17 -23.75 -5.65 -4.22
C LEU A 17 -23.21 -4.20 -4.17
N CYS A 18 -23.97 -3.21 -4.64
CA CYS A 18 -23.61 -1.78 -4.51
C CYS A 18 -24.45 -1.06 -3.43
N GLY A 19 -24.99 -1.77 -2.44
CA GLY A 19 -26.02 -1.23 -1.54
C GLY A 19 -25.93 -1.74 -0.11
N ALA A 20 -24.80 -1.49 0.55
CA ALA A 20 -24.69 -1.20 1.99
C ALA A 20 -23.21 -1.03 2.29
N ALA A 21 -22.69 0.19 2.14
CA ALA A 21 -21.72 0.62 3.13
C ALA A 21 -22.48 0.53 4.46
N TRP A 22 -22.30 -0.58 5.18
CA TRP A 22 -22.74 -0.65 6.57
C TRP A 22 -21.98 0.49 7.23
N ALA A 23 -22.68 1.60 7.50
CA ALA A 23 -22.20 2.63 8.38
C ALA A 23 -22.04 1.95 9.73
N GLN A 24 -20.89 1.32 9.93
CA GLN A 24 -20.51 0.71 11.17
C GLN A 24 -20.30 1.89 12.11
N SER A 25 -21.38 2.29 12.79
CA SER A 25 -21.36 3.41 13.71
C SER A 25 -20.28 3.10 14.74
N THR A 26 -19.25 3.93 14.77
CA THR A 26 -18.16 3.80 15.74
C THR A 26 -18.82 3.79 17.13
N PRO A 27 -18.70 2.69 17.92
CA PRO A 27 -19.38 2.62 19.21
C PRO A 27 -19.05 3.85 20.05
N ALA A 28 -19.99 4.36 20.84
CA ALA A 28 -19.82 5.62 21.56
C ALA A 28 -18.52 5.66 22.40
N ALA A 29 -18.11 4.53 22.98
CA ALA A 29 -16.85 4.39 23.70
C ALA A 29 -15.61 4.55 22.78
N VAL A 30 -15.65 4.00 21.57
CA VAL A 30 -14.59 4.16 20.56
C VAL A 30 -14.56 5.59 20.03
N ALA A 31 -15.72 6.21 19.81
CA ALA A 31 -15.81 7.61 19.40
C ALA A 31 -15.23 8.54 20.48
N GLN A 32 -15.58 8.30 21.75
CA GLN A 32 -14.98 9.01 22.89
C GLN A 32 -13.46 8.81 22.99
N HIS A 33 -12.98 7.59 22.73
CA HIS A 33 -11.56 7.30 22.70
C HIS A 33 -10.86 8.04 21.56
N GLN A 34 -11.40 8.01 20.34
CA GLN A 34 -10.86 8.75 19.21
C GLN A 34 -10.80 10.26 19.48
N GLN A 35 -11.84 10.85 20.07
CA GLN A 35 -11.83 12.27 20.46
C GLN A 35 -10.70 12.61 21.45
N ARG A 36 -10.39 11.70 22.38
CA ARG A 36 -9.27 11.87 23.32
C ARG A 36 -7.92 11.77 22.62
N GLU A 37 -7.76 10.84 21.69
CA GLU A 37 -6.50 10.72 20.93
C GLU A 37 -6.31 11.90 19.97
N LEU A 38 -7.37 12.35 19.29
CA LEU A 38 -7.34 13.58 18.48
C LEU A 38 -6.98 14.81 19.31
N ALA A 39 -7.55 14.95 20.52
CA ALA A 39 -7.22 16.03 21.44
C ALA A 39 -5.77 15.97 21.97
N ARG A 40 -5.17 14.78 22.06
CA ARG A 40 -3.74 14.62 22.38
C ARG A 40 -2.84 15.03 21.20
N GLY A 41 -3.38 15.05 19.99
CA GLY A 41 -2.66 15.35 18.77
C GLY A 41 -1.75 14.21 18.32
N GLU A 42 -1.16 14.38 17.14
CA GLU A 42 -0.28 13.39 16.56
C GLU A 42 1.02 13.27 17.37
N PRO A 43 1.54 12.05 17.59
CA PRO A 43 2.81 11.89 18.25
C PRO A 43 3.92 12.61 17.48
N ALA A 44 4.74 13.43 18.16
CA ALA A 44 5.81 14.20 17.52
C ALA A 44 6.77 13.37 16.65
N ARG A 45 6.95 12.07 16.98
CA ARG A 45 7.75 11.13 16.18
C ARG A 45 7.21 10.93 14.75
N TRP A 46 5.90 11.08 14.52
CA TRP A 46 5.28 10.94 13.20
C TRP A 46 5.57 12.13 12.28
N MET A 47 5.77 13.31 12.86
CA MET A 47 6.14 14.53 12.13
C MET A 47 7.64 14.63 11.88
N LYS A 48 8.43 13.68 12.40
CA LYS A 48 9.87 13.64 12.17
C LYS A 48 10.16 12.98 10.83
N GLY A 49 10.15 13.78 9.77
CA GLY A 49 10.63 13.35 8.46
C GLY A 49 12.12 13.01 8.47
N ASP A 50 12.57 12.33 7.42
CA ASP A 50 13.98 12.09 7.15
C ASP A 50 14.64 13.38 6.62
N GLY A 51 14.78 14.38 7.48
CA GLY A 51 15.26 15.72 7.11
C GLY A 51 16.74 15.80 6.74
N THR A 52 17.49 14.70 6.86
CA THR A 52 18.91 14.65 6.49
C THR A 52 19.15 13.55 5.47
N MET A 53 20.12 13.75 4.58
CA MET A 53 20.54 12.74 3.61
C MET A 53 20.91 11.40 4.27
N GLN A 54 21.53 11.44 5.45
CA GLN A 54 21.87 10.22 6.20
C GLN A 54 20.62 9.47 6.67
N ALA A 55 19.61 10.18 7.18
CA ALA A 55 18.34 9.58 7.57
C ALA A 55 17.62 8.98 6.36
N GLN A 56 17.57 9.70 5.25
CA GLN A 56 16.94 9.23 4.00
C GLN A 56 17.61 7.96 3.47
N VAL A 57 18.95 7.90 3.47
CA VAL A 57 19.69 6.69 3.10
C VAL A 57 19.39 5.54 4.07
N ALA A 58 19.32 5.81 5.38
CA ALA A 58 19.00 4.79 6.36
C ALA A 58 17.58 4.22 6.16
N THR A 59 16.61 5.08 5.84
CA THR A 59 15.24 4.68 5.50
C THR A 59 15.21 3.90 4.19
N LYS A 60 15.84 4.41 3.13
CA LYS A 60 15.89 3.71 1.84
C LYS A 60 16.50 2.31 1.94
N ARG A 61 17.50 2.10 2.80
CA ARG A 61 18.05 0.76 3.07
C ARG A 61 17.01 -0.19 3.69
N LYS A 62 16.19 0.32 4.62
CA LYS A 62 15.09 -0.47 5.23
C LYS A 62 14.05 -0.83 4.18
N GLU A 63 13.70 0.11 3.31
CA GLU A 63 12.77 -0.11 2.20
C GLU A 63 13.29 -1.16 1.22
N ILE A 64 14.56 -1.09 0.81
CA ILE A 64 15.19 -2.09 -0.06
C ILE A 64 15.18 -3.49 0.59
N ALA A 65 15.43 -3.58 1.90
CA ALA A 65 15.36 -4.84 2.63
C ALA A 65 13.91 -5.37 2.74
N ALA A 66 12.93 -4.49 2.94
CA ALA A 66 11.52 -4.85 2.94
C ALA A 66 11.08 -5.37 1.56
N ALA A 67 11.47 -4.68 0.49
CA ALA A 67 11.20 -5.09 -0.89
C ALA A 67 11.81 -6.46 -1.23
N LEU A 68 13.01 -6.77 -0.73
CA LEU A 68 13.57 -8.11 -0.85
C LEU A 68 12.69 -9.15 -0.15
N ASN A 69 12.22 -8.88 1.08
CA ASN A 69 11.37 -9.82 1.80
C ASN A 69 10.02 -10.05 1.10
N GLU A 70 9.44 -9.00 0.52
CA GLU A 70 8.25 -9.08 -0.30
C GLU A 70 8.49 -9.94 -1.55
N ALA A 71 9.54 -9.63 -2.32
CA ALA A 71 9.90 -10.43 -3.51
C ALA A 71 10.18 -11.90 -3.16
N LEU A 72 10.84 -12.19 -2.03
CA LEU A 72 11.06 -13.57 -1.57
C LEU A 72 9.76 -14.27 -1.16
N ASN A 73 8.79 -13.53 -0.63
CA ASN A 73 7.46 -14.07 -0.35
C ASN A 73 6.71 -14.40 -1.65
N ASP A 74 6.79 -13.54 -2.65
CA ASP A 74 6.17 -13.76 -3.96
C ASP A 74 6.79 -14.96 -4.68
N CYS A 75 8.11 -15.14 -4.56
CA CYS A 75 8.80 -16.32 -5.09
C CYS A 75 8.29 -17.66 -4.54
N LYS A 76 7.55 -17.68 -3.42
CA LYS A 76 6.91 -18.90 -2.93
C LYS A 76 5.86 -19.43 -3.91
N GLN A 77 5.26 -18.54 -4.71
CA GLN A 77 4.23 -18.88 -5.70
C GLN A 77 4.79 -19.20 -7.10
N ALA A 78 6.09 -19.05 -7.31
CA ALA A 78 6.72 -19.22 -8.63
C ALA A 78 6.85 -20.68 -9.11
N GLY A 79 6.42 -21.66 -8.31
CA GLY A 79 6.44 -23.08 -8.69
C GLY A 79 7.84 -23.56 -9.08
N GLY A 80 7.98 -24.14 -10.28
CA GLY A 80 9.25 -24.64 -10.82
C GLY A 80 10.32 -23.55 -11.00
N GLU A 81 9.93 -22.30 -11.17
CA GLU A 81 10.84 -21.15 -11.38
C GLU A 81 11.32 -20.50 -10.08
N ARG A 82 10.96 -21.07 -8.92
CA ARG A 82 11.27 -20.49 -7.60
C ARG A 82 12.75 -20.15 -7.40
N GLN A 83 13.66 -21.01 -7.87
CA GLN A 83 15.10 -20.75 -7.75
C GLN A 83 15.56 -19.56 -8.59
N ALA A 84 15.04 -19.44 -9.82
CA ALA A 84 15.32 -18.29 -10.68
C ALA A 84 14.78 -16.99 -10.05
N CYS A 85 13.54 -17.01 -9.57
CA CYS A 85 12.92 -15.88 -8.87
C CYS A 85 13.73 -15.41 -7.65
N VAL A 86 14.14 -16.33 -6.77
CA VAL A 86 14.95 -15.98 -5.58
C VAL A 86 16.29 -15.37 -5.99
N ARG A 87 16.89 -15.85 -7.07
CA ARG A 87 18.18 -15.35 -7.56
C ARG A 87 18.05 -13.92 -8.08
N GLU A 88 17.00 -13.65 -8.86
CA GLU A 88 16.66 -12.31 -9.35
C GLU A 88 16.36 -11.34 -8.21
N ALA A 89 15.52 -11.72 -7.24
CA ALA A 89 15.21 -10.88 -6.08
C ALA A 89 16.48 -10.46 -5.31
N ARG A 90 17.43 -11.39 -5.14
CA ARG A 90 18.73 -11.10 -4.50
C ARG A 90 19.64 -10.22 -5.36
N GLU A 91 19.56 -10.35 -6.68
CA GLU A 91 20.32 -9.50 -7.60
C GLU A 91 19.80 -8.07 -7.58
N THR A 92 18.49 -7.89 -7.62
CA THR A 92 17.82 -6.58 -7.41
C THR A 92 18.25 -5.95 -6.09
N TYR A 93 18.19 -6.69 -4.98
CA TYR A 93 18.66 -6.19 -3.68
C TYR A 93 20.13 -5.71 -3.72
N ARG A 94 21.03 -6.49 -4.32
CA ARG A 94 22.46 -6.11 -4.42
C ARG A 94 22.64 -4.85 -5.25
N ARG A 95 21.96 -4.76 -6.39
CA ARG A 95 21.99 -3.58 -7.26
C ARG A 95 21.47 -2.35 -6.51
N ASP A 96 20.34 -2.47 -5.84
CA ASP A 96 19.69 -1.33 -5.18
C ASP A 96 20.51 -0.84 -3.99
N MET A 97 21.11 -1.76 -3.21
CA MET A 97 22.05 -1.41 -2.14
C MET A 97 23.31 -0.70 -2.64
N ALA A 98 23.84 -1.12 -3.79
CA ALA A 98 24.99 -0.46 -4.42
C ALA A 98 24.66 0.97 -4.90
N ASN A 99 23.41 1.20 -5.29
CA ASN A 99 22.93 2.48 -5.84
C ASN A 99 22.07 3.29 -4.86
N VAL A 100 22.12 3.01 -3.56
CA VAL A 100 21.17 3.56 -2.58
C VAL A 100 21.11 5.10 -2.55
N LYS A 101 22.24 5.78 -2.79
CA LYS A 101 22.29 7.24 -2.82
C LYS A 101 21.56 7.82 -4.04
N GLU A 102 21.71 7.16 -5.19
CA GLU A 102 21.01 7.53 -6.43
C GLU A 102 19.50 7.30 -6.27
N LEU A 103 19.10 6.19 -5.65
CA LEU A 103 17.69 5.91 -5.36
C LEU A 103 17.05 6.94 -4.41
N VAL A 104 17.82 7.47 -3.46
CA VAL A 104 17.36 8.59 -2.61
C VAL A 104 17.22 9.87 -3.44
N ALA A 105 18.20 10.20 -4.29
CA ALA A 105 18.13 11.37 -5.15
C ALA A 105 16.92 11.30 -6.09
N GLN A 106 16.68 10.16 -6.75
CA GLN A 106 15.50 9.91 -7.56
C GLN A 106 14.20 10.09 -6.77
N SER A 107 14.11 9.51 -5.57
CA SER A 107 12.93 9.64 -4.71
C SER A 107 12.62 11.12 -4.39
N ASN A 108 13.65 11.91 -4.10
CA ASN A 108 13.49 13.34 -3.81
C ASN A 108 13.09 14.15 -5.04
N THR A 109 13.51 13.76 -6.25
CA THR A 109 13.07 14.41 -7.49
C THR A 109 11.61 14.12 -7.84
N MET A 110 11.08 12.95 -7.43
CA MET A 110 9.67 12.59 -7.64
C MET A 110 8.73 13.17 -6.56
N GLY A 111 9.24 13.52 -5.38
CA GLY A 111 8.47 14.00 -4.24
C GLY A 111 7.80 15.38 -4.41
N GLY A 112 8.10 16.12 -5.49
CA GLY A 112 7.45 17.40 -5.80
C GLY A 112 6.12 17.30 -6.53
N VAL A 113 5.64 16.09 -6.86
CA VAL A 113 4.51 15.89 -7.80
C VAL A 113 3.18 15.58 -7.09
N TYR A 114 3.19 15.24 -5.79
CA TYR A 114 1.97 14.91 -5.05
C TYR A 114 1.93 15.63 -3.71
N ASP A 115 1.24 16.77 -3.68
CA ASP A 115 0.73 17.32 -2.43
C ASP A 115 -0.46 16.44 -2.01
N THR A 116 -0.23 15.54 -1.06
CA THR A 116 -1.29 14.71 -0.47
C THR A 116 -1.97 15.43 0.69
N ALA A 117 -1.58 16.66 1.01
CA ALA A 117 -2.43 17.53 1.82
C ALA A 117 -3.61 17.92 0.94
N GLY A 118 -4.72 17.20 1.07
CA GLY A 118 -6.01 17.71 0.59
C GLY A 118 -6.22 19.15 1.11
N PRO A 119 -7.06 19.95 0.42
CA PRO A 119 -7.26 21.34 0.80
C PRO A 119 -7.59 21.42 2.29
N SER A 120 -6.81 22.24 3.01
CA SER A 120 -7.13 22.62 4.37
C SER A 120 -8.40 23.47 4.32
N GLU A 121 -9.56 22.83 4.48
CA GLU A 121 -10.84 23.48 4.79
C GLU A 121 -10.89 23.92 6.26
#